data_AF-A0A800N703-F1
#
_entry.id   AF-A0A800N703-F1
#
_cell.length_a   1.000
_cell.length_b   1.000
_cell.length_c   1.000
_cell.angle_alpha   90.00
_cell.angle_beta   90.00
_cell.angle_gamma   90.00
#
_symmetry.space_group_name_H-M   'P 1'
#
loop_
_entity.id
_entity.type
_entity.pdbx_description
1 polymer ?
#
loop_
_entity_poly.entity_id
_entity_poly.type
_entity_poly.pdbx_seq_one_letter_code
_entity_poly.pdbx_strand_id
1 'polypeptide(L)'
;YRSLNVRHDEWFTVIESFKGSYPVTTLCSAFSIHRSSYKYGIKRLREIKPERLKEYALVKSIFRESNGSAGARTIAQISTHRQHPLSRYRAGRLMKACGLHSCQQPKHAYKRAAQEHVAIPNHLKRQFNVTQPNQVWCGDVTYIWTGKRWSYLAIVMDLFSRKPIGWALSFSPNSQLTGDALKMAFESRGKPKGVMFHSDQGCHYTSQQFRQYLWRFQIKQSMSRRGNCWDTEYMIMKTGNYKLTRAGIDYVSLY
;
A
#
# COMPACT_ATOMS: atom_id res chain seq x y z
N TYR A 1 21.20 24.67 -18.76
CA TYR A 1 21.91 24.29 -19.99
C TYR A 1 23.00 23.25 -19.67
N ARG A 2 22.74 21.95 -19.91
CA ARG A 2 23.76 20.89 -19.96
C ARG A 2 23.70 20.28 -21.36
N SER A 3 24.25 21.01 -22.31
CA SER A 3 24.36 20.61 -23.70
C SER A 3 25.58 19.69 -23.90
N LEU A 4 25.39 18.63 -24.70
CA LEU A 4 26.39 18.08 -25.63
C LEU A 4 27.62 17.32 -25.07
N ASN A 5 27.43 16.26 -24.29
CA ASN A 5 28.44 15.17 -24.22
C ASN A 5 27.94 13.80 -24.69
N VAL A 6 26.63 13.64 -24.90
CA VAL A 6 26.04 12.37 -25.38
C VAL A 6 26.59 12.02 -26.76
N ARG A 7 26.72 13.01 -27.65
CA ARG A 7 27.31 12.83 -28.98
C ARG A 7 28.75 12.33 -28.90
N HIS A 8 29.59 12.85 -28.00
CA HIS A 8 31.00 12.42 -27.90
C HIS A 8 31.13 10.94 -27.52
N ASP A 9 30.29 10.43 -26.61
CA ASP A 9 30.32 9.01 -26.23
C ASP A 9 29.90 8.09 -27.40
N GLU A 10 28.94 8.53 -28.22
CA GLU A 10 28.54 7.84 -29.46
C GLU A 10 29.69 7.85 -30.48
N TRP A 11 30.31 9.01 -30.73
CA TRP A 11 31.47 9.13 -31.62
C TRP A 11 32.66 8.29 -31.16
N PHE A 12 32.94 8.20 -29.85
CA PHE A 12 34.00 7.33 -29.33
C PHE A 12 33.72 5.86 -29.62
N THR A 13 32.46 5.43 -29.53
CA THR A 13 32.04 4.05 -29.82
C THR A 13 32.22 3.73 -31.31
N VAL A 14 31.87 4.68 -32.19
CA VAL A 14 32.09 4.57 -33.65
C VAL A 14 33.58 4.54 -33.99
N ILE A 15 34.40 5.41 -33.39
CA ILE A 15 35.86 5.40 -33.62
C ILE A 15 36.46 4.06 -33.15
N GLU A 16 35.98 3.50 -32.04
CA GLU A 16 36.45 2.20 -31.56
C GLU A 16 36.11 1.05 -32.52
N SER A 17 34.92 1.06 -33.15
CA SER A 17 34.54 0.02 -34.11
C SER A 17 35.38 0.03 -35.40
N PHE A 18 35.90 1.19 -35.81
CA PHE A 18 36.71 1.34 -37.04
C PHE A 18 38.22 1.37 -36.81
N LYS A 19 38.67 1.29 -35.55
CA LYS A 19 40.09 1.31 -35.17
C LYS A 19 40.94 0.20 -35.80
N GLY A 20 40.33 -0.92 -36.17
CA GLY A 20 41.02 -2.03 -36.86
C GLY A 20 41.30 -1.78 -38.33
N SER A 21 40.58 -0.84 -38.96
CA SER A 21 40.66 -0.56 -40.40
C SER A 21 41.36 0.76 -40.72
N TYR A 22 41.35 1.73 -39.80
CA TYR A 22 41.92 3.06 -40.01
C TYR A 22 42.72 3.55 -38.80
N PRO A 23 43.78 4.37 -39.00
CA PRO A 23 44.49 5.01 -37.90
C PRO A 23 43.57 5.88 -37.05
N VAL A 24 43.68 5.74 -35.72
CA VAL A 24 42.89 6.51 -34.74
C VAL A 24 43.04 8.02 -34.94
N THR A 25 44.20 8.49 -35.38
CA THR A 25 44.46 9.90 -35.69
C THR A 25 43.55 10.40 -36.81
N THR A 26 43.43 9.63 -37.90
CA THR A 26 42.57 9.97 -39.04
C THR A 26 41.10 9.97 -38.65
N LEU A 27 40.67 8.97 -37.88
CA LEU A 27 39.30 8.89 -37.37
C LEU A 27 38.97 10.05 -36.42
N CYS A 28 39.88 10.39 -35.50
CA CYS A 28 39.72 11.54 -34.60
C CYS A 28 39.61 12.86 -35.37
N SER A 29 40.44 13.06 -36.40
CA SER A 29 40.36 14.25 -37.27
C SER A 29 39.05 14.30 -38.06
N ALA A 30 38.59 13.17 -38.61
CA ALA A 30 37.34 13.11 -39.38
C ALA A 30 36.11 13.52 -38.55
N PHE A 31 36.09 13.18 -37.26
CA PHE A 31 35.02 13.55 -36.34
C PHE A 31 35.28 14.84 -35.54
N SER A 32 36.35 15.58 -35.86
CA SER A 32 36.76 16.81 -35.14
C SER A 32 36.94 16.60 -33.61
N ILE A 33 37.48 15.44 -33.22
CA ILE A 33 37.72 15.05 -31.83
C ILE A 33 39.22 15.09 -31.55
N HIS A 34 39.62 15.71 -30.44
CA HIS A 34 41.02 15.68 -30.03
C HIS A 34 41.42 14.28 -29.52
N ARG A 35 42.62 13.80 -29.89
CA ARG A 35 43.10 12.45 -29.55
C ARG A 35 43.13 12.19 -28.04
N SER A 36 43.46 13.20 -27.23
CA SER A 36 43.43 13.06 -25.77
C SER A 36 42.01 12.88 -25.22
N SER A 37 41.02 13.54 -25.82
CA SER A 37 39.61 13.40 -25.47
C SER A 37 39.09 12.00 -25.80
N TYR A 38 39.46 11.44 -26.96
CA TYR A 38 39.16 10.04 -27.30
C TYR A 38 39.81 9.06 -26.32
N LYS A 39 41.11 9.22 -26.01
CA LYS A 39 41.83 8.34 -25.07
C LYS A 39 41.21 8.38 -23.66
N TYR A 40 40.87 9.57 -23.17
CA TYR A 40 40.20 9.74 -21.88
C TYR A 40 38.76 9.20 -21.91
N GLY A 41 38.04 9.44 -23.00
CA GLY A 41 36.67 8.97 -23.23
C GLY A 41 36.56 7.44 -23.23
N ILE A 42 37.42 6.75 -23.99
CA ILE A 42 37.46 5.27 -24.02
C ILE A 42 37.85 4.70 -22.66
N LYS A 43 38.84 5.30 -21.98
CA LYS A 43 39.21 4.87 -20.62
C LYS A 43 38.01 4.98 -19.68
N ARG A 44 37.26 6.09 -19.74
CA ARG A 44 36.05 6.33 -18.95
C ARG A 44 34.91 5.36 -19.30
N LEU A 45 34.72 5.03 -20.58
CA LEU A 45 33.69 4.10 -21.04
C LEU A 45 33.98 2.64 -20.61
N ARG A 46 35.26 2.27 -20.53
CA ARG A 46 35.71 0.94 -20.06
C ARG A 46 35.78 0.82 -18.54
N GLU A 47 35.85 1.94 -17.83
CA GLU A 47 35.95 1.95 -16.38
C GLU A 47 34.61 1.59 -15.73
N ILE A 48 34.50 0.34 -15.27
CA ILE A 48 33.38 -0.11 -14.43
C ILE A 48 33.62 0.40 -13.02
N LYS A 49 32.88 1.42 -12.61
CA LYS A 49 32.94 1.92 -11.23
C LYS A 49 32.26 0.92 -10.29
N PRO A 50 32.98 0.34 -9.31
CA PRO A 50 32.42 -0.69 -8.42
C PRO A 50 31.23 -0.17 -7.60
N GLU A 51 31.26 1.10 -7.19
CA GLU A 51 30.13 1.76 -6.52
C GLU A 51 28.86 1.75 -7.37
N ARG A 52 28.99 1.98 -8.68
CA ARG A 52 27.86 2.01 -9.60
C ARG A 52 27.26 0.61 -9.80
N LEU A 53 28.10 -0.42 -9.77
CA LEU A 53 27.63 -1.81 -9.79
C LEU A 53 26.84 -2.15 -8.52
N LYS A 54 27.32 -1.72 -7.34
CA LYS A 54 26.60 -1.85 -6.07
C LYS A 54 25.24 -1.15 -6.11
N GLU A 55 25.17 0.05 -6.69
CA GLU A 55 23.91 0.77 -6.86
C GLU A 55 22.93 0.03 -7.78
N TYR A 56 23.39 -0.55 -8.89
CA TYR A 56 22.54 -1.37 -9.76
C TYR A 56 22.02 -2.62 -9.05
N ALA A 57 22.88 -3.30 -8.29
CA ALA A 57 22.49 -4.46 -7.51
C ALA A 57 21.45 -4.10 -6.45
N LEU A 58 21.64 -2.98 -5.73
CA LEU A 58 20.72 -2.48 -4.72
C LEU A 58 19.35 -2.10 -5.30
N VAL A 59 19.33 -1.42 -6.45
CA VAL A 59 18.07 -1.08 -7.12
C VAL A 59 17.33 -2.34 -7.57
N LYS A 60 18.05 -3.34 -8.11
CA LYS A 60 17.45 -4.63 -8.51
C LYS A 60 16.94 -5.41 -7.30
N SER A 61 17.66 -5.43 -6.18
CA SER A 61 17.23 -6.14 -4.97
C SER A 61 15.97 -5.51 -4.39
N ILE A 62 15.94 -4.18 -4.19
CA ILE A 62 14.77 -3.46 -3.69
C ILE A 62 13.55 -3.68 -4.60
N PHE A 63 13.75 -3.65 -5.93
CA PHE A 63 12.67 -3.89 -6.87
C PHE A 63 12.11 -5.31 -6.77
N ARG A 64 12.98 -6.32 -6.66
CA ARG A 64 12.58 -7.73 -6.47
C ARG A 64 11.85 -7.96 -5.15
N GLU A 65 12.37 -7.41 -4.06
CA GLU A 65 11.76 -7.47 -2.73
C GLU A 65 10.36 -6.83 -2.72
N SER A 66 10.15 -5.80 -3.55
CA SER A 66 8.84 -5.16 -3.73
C SER A 66 7.89 -5.89 -4.68
N ASN A 67 8.26 -7.06 -5.19
CA ASN A 67 7.54 -7.80 -6.25
C ASN A 67 7.24 -6.93 -7.49
N GLY A 68 8.16 -6.02 -7.82
CA GLY A 68 8.04 -5.12 -8.97
C GLY A 68 7.16 -3.88 -8.77
N SER A 69 6.63 -3.64 -7.57
CA SER A 69 5.80 -2.46 -7.28
C SER A 69 6.61 -1.17 -7.06
N ALA A 70 7.85 -1.26 -6.57
CA ALA A 70 8.63 -0.08 -6.18
C ALA A 70 9.01 0.81 -7.37
N GLY A 71 8.47 2.02 -7.40
CA GLY A 71 8.91 3.09 -8.29
C GLY A 71 10.13 3.85 -7.77
N ALA A 72 10.65 4.79 -8.58
CA ALA A 72 11.88 5.54 -8.27
C ALA A 72 11.87 6.25 -6.92
N ARG A 73 10.70 6.71 -6.45
CA ARG A 73 10.55 7.34 -5.12
C ARG A 73 10.70 6.32 -3.99
N THR A 74 10.02 5.19 -4.10
CA THR A 74 10.07 4.10 -3.11
C THR A 74 11.48 3.52 -3.02
N ILE A 75 12.12 3.28 -4.17
CA ILE A 75 13.51 2.79 -4.22
C ILE A 75 14.47 3.79 -3.55
N ALA A 76 14.33 5.08 -3.83
CA ALA A 76 15.14 6.12 -3.18
C ALA A 76 14.97 6.13 -1.65
N GLN A 77 13.74 6.00 -1.16
CA GLN A 77 13.45 5.95 0.28
C GLN A 77 14.03 4.70 0.94
N ILE A 78 13.77 3.52 0.38
CA ILE A 78 14.29 2.24 0.91
C ILE A 78 15.83 2.23 0.89
N SER A 79 16.43 2.69 -0.20
CA SER A 79 17.89 2.80 -0.31
C SER A 79 18.47 3.72 0.76
N THR A 80 17.85 4.87 1.00
CA THR A 80 18.28 5.81 2.04
C THR A 80 18.16 5.22 3.44
N HIS A 81 17.09 4.47 3.70
CA HIS A 81 16.92 3.73 4.96
C HIS A 81 17.98 2.63 5.15
N ARG A 82 18.48 2.04 4.05
CA ARG A 82 19.61 1.10 4.05
C ARG A 82 20.98 1.78 4.08
N GLN A 83 21.05 3.04 4.51
CA GLN A 83 22.29 3.83 4.60
C GLN A 83 23.00 4.05 3.24
N HIS A 84 22.27 3.87 2.13
CA HIS A 84 22.74 4.17 0.77
C HIS A 84 21.88 5.31 0.19
N PRO A 85 22.16 6.57 0.53
CA PRO A 85 21.31 7.69 0.12
C PRO A 85 21.25 7.82 -1.41
N LEU A 86 20.04 7.68 -1.96
CA LEU A 86 19.76 7.87 -3.38
C LEU A 86 18.69 8.94 -3.56
N SER A 87 18.94 9.90 -4.45
CA SER A 87 17.90 10.83 -4.88
C SER A 87 16.91 10.14 -5.81
N ARG A 88 15.65 10.62 -5.83
CA ARG A 88 14.61 10.08 -6.73
C ARG A 88 15.06 10.05 -8.20
N TYR A 89 15.82 11.06 -8.62
CA TYR A 89 16.30 11.21 -10.00
C TYR A 89 17.42 10.23 -10.32
N ARG A 90 18.30 9.94 -9.35
CA ARG A 90 19.34 8.93 -9.50
C ARG A 90 18.73 7.53 -9.53
N ALA A 91 17.82 7.22 -8.61
CA ALA A 91 17.06 5.97 -8.62
C ALA A 91 16.32 5.75 -9.95
N GLY A 92 15.64 6.77 -10.48
CA GLY A 92 14.96 6.69 -11.77
C GLY A 92 15.90 6.40 -12.95
N ARG A 93 17.10 7.01 -13.00
CA ARG A 93 18.10 6.71 -14.02
C ARG A 93 18.63 5.27 -13.91
N LEU A 94 18.87 4.80 -12.69
CA LEU A 94 19.32 3.43 -12.44
C LEU A 94 18.24 2.40 -12.82
N MET A 95 16.98 2.66 -12.48
CA MET A 95 15.84 1.83 -12.91
C MET A 95 15.76 1.73 -14.43
N LYS A 96 15.85 2.86 -15.14
CA LYS A 96 15.83 2.89 -16.62
C LYS A 96 16.98 2.10 -17.22
N ALA A 97 18.19 2.27 -16.68
CA ALA A 97 19.37 1.52 -17.13
C ALA A 97 19.27 0.00 -16.84
N CYS A 98 18.50 -0.40 -15.83
CA CYS A 98 18.19 -1.80 -15.54
C CYS A 98 16.93 -2.34 -16.27
N GLY A 99 16.23 -1.52 -17.07
CA GLY A 99 14.96 -1.91 -17.71
C GLY A 99 13.80 -2.13 -16.73
N LEU A 100 13.84 -1.52 -15.54
CA LEU A 100 12.84 -1.71 -14.49
C LEU A 100 11.72 -0.67 -14.59
N HIS A 101 10.48 -1.14 -14.63
CA HIS A 101 9.27 -0.32 -14.62
C HIS A 101 8.36 -0.77 -13.48
N SER A 102 7.82 0.18 -12.71
CA SER A 102 6.91 -0.14 -11.61
C SER A 102 5.62 -0.76 -12.17
N CYS A 103 5.27 -1.93 -11.66
CA CYS A 103 4.02 -2.63 -11.95
C CYS A 103 2.85 -2.15 -11.08
N GLN A 104 3.03 -1.07 -10.31
CA GLN A 104 1.99 -0.56 -9.42
C GLN A 104 0.81 -0.04 -10.25
N GLN A 105 -0.36 -0.64 -10.05
CA GLN A 105 -1.57 -0.18 -10.72
C GLN A 105 -1.95 1.24 -10.24
N PRO A 106 -2.44 2.11 -11.15
CA PRO A 106 -2.97 3.41 -10.76
C PRO A 106 -4.03 3.26 -9.67
N LYS A 107 -4.01 4.13 -8.65
CA LYS A 107 -5.06 4.13 -7.64
C LYS A 107 -6.39 4.42 -8.31
N HIS A 108 -7.34 3.49 -8.18
CA HIS A 108 -8.71 3.70 -8.64
C HIS A 108 -9.32 4.89 -7.87
N ALA A 109 -9.67 5.96 -8.59
CA ALA A 109 -10.38 7.09 -8.01
C ALA A 109 -11.84 6.68 -7.77
N TYR A 110 -12.21 6.37 -6.53
CA TYR A 110 -13.61 6.14 -6.18
C TYR A 110 -14.40 7.43 -6.45
N LYS A 111 -15.47 7.33 -7.27
CA LYS A 111 -16.43 8.43 -7.42
C LYS A 111 -16.95 8.80 -6.02
N ARG A 112 -16.91 10.09 -5.67
CA ARG A 112 -17.56 10.58 -4.44
C ARG A 112 -19.04 10.22 -4.54
N ALA A 113 -19.53 9.42 -3.60
CA ALA A 113 -20.95 9.10 -3.54
C ALA A 113 -21.71 10.39 -3.24
N ALA A 114 -22.47 10.90 -4.22
CA ALA A 114 -23.21 12.15 -4.10
C ALA A 114 -24.54 12.01 -3.33
N GLN A 115 -24.98 10.77 -3.07
CA GLN A 115 -26.23 10.50 -2.36
C GLN A 115 -25.95 9.72 -1.07
N GLU A 116 -26.30 10.34 0.05
CA GLU A 116 -26.46 9.64 1.33
C GLU A 116 -27.62 8.65 1.18
N HIS A 117 -27.40 7.37 1.49
CA HIS A 117 -28.50 6.47 1.77
C HIS A 117 -29.00 6.81 3.18
N VAL A 118 -29.93 7.77 3.28
CA VAL A 118 -30.47 8.33 4.55
C VAL A 118 -31.44 7.36 5.25
N ALA A 119 -31.29 6.04 5.09
CA ALA A 119 -32.20 5.11 5.76
C ALA A 119 -31.97 5.06 7.28
N ILE A 120 -30.72 5.28 7.73
CA ILE A 120 -30.33 5.18 9.14
C ILE A 120 -29.39 6.33 9.49
N PRO A 121 -29.75 7.20 10.45
CA PRO A 121 -28.96 8.37 10.81
C PRO A 121 -27.66 8.00 11.53
N ASN A 122 -26.61 8.80 11.32
CA ASN A 122 -25.38 8.72 12.10
C ASN A 122 -25.61 9.36 13.48
N HIS A 123 -25.84 8.52 14.49
CA HIS A 123 -26.01 8.96 15.87
C HIS A 123 -24.68 9.17 16.60
N LEU A 124 -23.63 8.41 16.25
CA LEU A 124 -22.33 8.51 16.91
C LEU A 124 -21.63 9.84 16.60
N LYS A 125 -21.76 10.37 15.38
CA LYS A 125 -21.19 11.67 14.94
C LYS A 125 -19.73 11.89 15.38
N ARG A 126 -18.91 10.83 15.33
CA ARG A 126 -17.49 10.82 15.76
C ARG A 126 -17.24 11.07 17.24
N GLN A 127 -18.25 10.93 18.09
CA GLN A 127 -18.10 10.99 19.54
C GLN A 127 -17.55 9.65 20.07
N PHE A 128 -16.25 9.43 19.89
CA PHE A 128 -15.61 8.16 20.26
C PHE A 128 -15.21 8.05 21.74
N ASN A 129 -15.36 9.13 22.50
CA ASN A 129 -15.12 9.17 23.94
C ASN A 129 -16.40 8.81 24.71
N VAL A 130 -16.72 7.51 24.72
CA VAL A 130 -17.75 6.96 25.61
C VAL A 130 -17.23 6.87 27.04
N THR A 131 -18.11 7.04 28.01
CA THR A 131 -17.77 7.13 29.43
C THR A 131 -17.86 5.80 30.16
N GLN A 132 -18.59 4.83 29.62
CA GLN A 132 -18.84 3.54 30.27
C GLN A 132 -18.83 2.38 29.26
N PRO A 133 -18.48 1.15 29.71
CA PRO A 133 -18.61 -0.05 28.90
C PRO A 133 -20.04 -0.25 28.37
N ASN A 134 -20.18 -0.91 27.23
CA ASN A 134 -21.46 -1.26 26.62
C ASN A 134 -22.38 -0.08 26.24
N GLN A 135 -21.90 1.16 26.22
CA GLN A 135 -22.68 2.28 25.67
C GLN A 135 -22.70 2.25 24.14
N VAL A 136 -21.53 2.06 23.53
CA VAL A 136 -21.37 2.00 22.09
C VAL A 136 -20.52 0.78 21.74
N TRP A 137 -21.10 -0.11 20.96
CA TRP A 137 -20.38 -1.13 20.24
C TRP A 137 -20.18 -0.70 18.81
N CYS A 138 -19.16 -1.24 18.19
CA CYS A 138 -18.88 -0.97 16.81
C CYS A 138 -18.56 -2.28 16.09
N GLY A 139 -18.91 -2.36 14.80
CA GLY A 139 -18.66 -3.54 13.96
C GLY A 139 -17.79 -3.23 12.76
N ASP A 140 -16.91 -4.16 12.42
CA ASP A 140 -16.17 -4.16 11.15
C ASP A 140 -16.05 -5.58 10.56
N VAL A 141 -15.88 -5.67 9.24
CA VAL A 141 -15.60 -6.92 8.52
C VAL A 141 -14.29 -6.79 7.78
N THR A 142 -13.34 -7.65 8.12
CA THR A 142 -12.04 -7.77 7.46
C THR A 142 -11.86 -9.15 6.84
N TYR A 143 -10.78 -9.35 6.11
CA TYR A 143 -10.43 -10.65 5.52
C TYR A 143 -9.06 -11.08 6.02
N ILE A 144 -8.94 -12.35 6.41
CA ILE A 144 -7.73 -12.95 6.96
C ILE A 144 -7.31 -14.17 6.14
N TRP A 145 -6.00 -14.38 6.00
CA TRP A 145 -5.47 -15.55 5.34
C TRP A 145 -5.40 -16.72 6.33
N THR A 146 -6.07 -17.83 6.01
CA THR A 146 -6.12 -19.03 6.89
C THR A 146 -5.09 -20.09 6.51
N GLY A 147 -4.04 -19.71 5.78
CA GLY A 147 -3.03 -20.63 5.26
C GLY A 147 -3.44 -21.32 3.95
N LYS A 148 -4.71 -21.72 3.81
CA LYS A 148 -5.23 -22.40 2.59
C LYS A 148 -6.06 -21.49 1.69
N ARG A 149 -6.85 -20.59 2.29
CA ARG A 149 -7.71 -19.65 1.59
C ARG A 149 -7.99 -18.39 2.42
N TRP A 150 -8.49 -17.36 1.75
CA TRP A 150 -9.03 -16.18 2.40
C TRP A 150 -10.37 -16.47 3.07
N SER A 151 -10.54 -15.93 4.27
CA SER A 151 -11.79 -15.97 5.04
C SER A 151 -12.17 -14.57 5.49
N TYR A 152 -13.46 -14.31 5.64
CA TYR A 152 -13.99 -13.08 6.22
C TYR A 152 -14.13 -13.23 7.72
N LEU A 153 -13.66 -12.22 8.45
CA LEU A 153 -13.72 -12.10 9.90
C LEU A 153 -14.58 -10.88 10.24
N ALA A 154 -15.72 -11.09 10.88
CA ALA A 154 -16.49 -10.01 11.49
C ALA A 154 -16.07 -9.85 12.96
N ILE A 155 -15.89 -8.62 13.40
CA ILE A 155 -15.50 -8.28 14.78
C ILE A 155 -16.48 -7.25 15.33
N VAL A 156 -16.88 -7.43 16.58
CA VAL A 156 -17.61 -6.45 17.39
C VAL A 156 -16.72 -6.01 18.54
N MET A 157 -16.52 -4.70 18.66
CA MET A 157 -15.67 -4.09 19.68
C MET A 157 -16.49 -3.20 20.61
N ASP A 158 -16.18 -3.23 21.91
CA ASP A 158 -16.67 -2.23 22.86
C ASP A 158 -15.81 -0.96 22.74
N LEU A 159 -16.43 0.15 22.38
CA LEU A 159 -15.73 1.40 22.09
C LEU A 159 -15.09 2.03 23.34
N PHE A 160 -15.61 1.76 24.54
CA PHE A 160 -15.03 2.24 25.79
C PHE A 160 -13.71 1.52 26.09
N SER A 161 -13.73 0.20 26.08
CA SER A 161 -12.57 -0.61 26.47
C SER A 161 -11.61 -0.91 25.32
N ARG A 162 -12.01 -0.65 24.07
CA ARG A 162 -11.29 -1.02 22.84
C ARG A 162 -11.02 -2.51 22.71
N LYS A 163 -11.81 -3.34 23.39
CA LYS A 163 -11.68 -4.80 23.38
C LYS A 163 -12.65 -5.42 22.38
N PRO A 164 -12.21 -6.38 21.55
CA PRO A 164 -13.11 -7.27 20.85
C PRO A 164 -13.97 -8.05 21.86
N ILE A 165 -15.29 -8.01 21.69
CA ILE A 165 -16.26 -8.67 22.58
C ILE A 165 -17.09 -9.73 21.87
N GLY A 166 -17.05 -9.76 20.54
CA GLY A 166 -17.63 -10.81 19.71
C GLY A 166 -16.95 -10.86 18.35
N TRP A 167 -16.93 -12.04 17.74
CA TRP A 167 -16.34 -12.25 16.43
C TRP A 167 -16.93 -13.49 15.76
N ALA A 168 -16.82 -13.58 14.44
CA ALA A 168 -17.21 -14.77 13.69
C ALA A 168 -16.37 -14.86 12.40
N LEU A 169 -16.20 -16.09 11.90
CA LEU A 169 -15.46 -16.38 10.67
C LEU A 169 -16.37 -17.07 9.65
N SER A 170 -16.24 -16.69 8.38
CA SER A 170 -16.98 -17.31 7.28
C SER A 170 -16.19 -17.20 5.97
N PHE A 171 -16.51 -18.05 5.01
CA PHE A 171 -15.98 -17.93 3.64
C PHE A 171 -16.81 -16.98 2.77
N SER A 172 -17.86 -16.37 3.32
CA SER A 172 -18.71 -15.40 2.64
C SER A 172 -18.98 -14.18 3.52
N PRO A 173 -18.90 -12.95 2.98
CA PRO A 173 -19.15 -11.71 3.73
C PRO A 173 -20.66 -11.41 3.79
N ASN A 174 -21.42 -12.31 4.38
CA ASN A 174 -22.88 -12.23 4.43
C ASN A 174 -23.37 -11.67 5.77
N SER A 175 -24.67 -11.33 5.83
CA SER A 175 -25.29 -10.78 7.04
C SER A 175 -25.30 -11.77 8.21
N GLN A 176 -25.27 -13.08 7.93
CA GLN A 176 -25.17 -14.12 8.94
C GLN A 176 -23.86 -13.99 9.73
N LEU A 177 -22.72 -13.83 9.04
CA LEU A 177 -21.41 -13.62 9.66
C LEU A 177 -21.44 -12.45 10.65
N THR A 178 -22.00 -11.30 10.26
CA THR A 178 -22.10 -10.14 11.15
C THR A 178 -23.10 -10.34 12.28
N GLY A 179 -24.20 -11.06 12.02
CA GLY A 179 -25.20 -11.41 13.02
C GLY A 179 -24.64 -12.34 14.11
N ASP A 180 -23.81 -13.31 13.72
CA ASP A 180 -23.18 -14.26 14.64
C ASP A 180 -22.18 -13.55 15.55
N ALA A 181 -21.35 -12.65 15.00
CA ALA A 181 -20.43 -11.83 15.79
C ALA A 181 -21.18 -10.92 16.79
N LEU A 182 -22.30 -10.31 16.36
CA LEU A 182 -23.16 -9.50 17.22
C LEU A 182 -23.83 -10.33 18.31
N LYS A 183 -24.35 -11.51 17.97
CA LYS A 183 -24.96 -12.43 18.93
C LYS A 183 -23.96 -12.86 20.00
N MET A 184 -22.74 -13.23 19.59
CA MET A 184 -21.65 -13.56 20.52
C MET A 184 -21.37 -12.41 21.48
N ALA A 185 -21.23 -11.17 20.98
CA ALA A 185 -21.02 -9.99 21.82
C ALA A 185 -22.19 -9.74 22.78
N PHE A 186 -23.42 -9.91 22.33
CA PHE A 186 -24.61 -9.71 23.14
C PHE A 186 -24.70 -10.71 24.29
N GLU A 187 -24.46 -11.99 24.01
CA GLU A 187 -24.50 -13.05 25.02
C GLU A 187 -23.33 -12.95 25.99
N SER A 188 -22.11 -12.72 25.49
CA SER A 188 -20.89 -12.64 26.32
C SER A 188 -20.88 -11.47 27.31
N ARG A 189 -21.59 -10.38 26.98
CA ARG A 189 -21.70 -9.18 27.82
C ARG A 189 -22.92 -9.18 28.74
N GLY A 190 -23.62 -10.30 28.85
CA GLY A 190 -24.78 -10.43 29.76
C GLY A 190 -26.02 -9.70 29.26
N LYS A 191 -26.22 -9.61 27.93
CA LYS A 191 -27.41 -9.03 27.29
C LYS A 191 -27.72 -7.58 27.74
N PRO A 192 -26.75 -6.65 27.60
CA PRO A 192 -26.92 -5.28 28.05
C PRO A 192 -28.03 -4.55 27.29
N LYS A 193 -28.66 -3.58 27.95
CA LYS A 193 -29.72 -2.73 27.37
C LYS A 193 -29.18 -1.36 27.01
N GLY A 194 -29.83 -0.70 26.05
CA GLY A 194 -29.50 0.68 25.68
C GLY A 194 -28.19 0.84 24.89
N VAL A 195 -27.64 -0.26 24.36
CA VAL A 195 -26.42 -0.22 23.55
C VAL A 195 -26.71 0.41 22.19
N MET A 196 -25.78 1.21 21.69
CA MET A 196 -25.73 1.63 20.29
C MET A 196 -24.73 0.78 19.51
N PHE A 197 -25.08 0.34 18.32
CA PHE A 197 -24.16 -0.34 17.40
C PHE A 197 -23.82 0.57 16.22
N HIS A 198 -22.53 0.87 16.05
CA HIS A 198 -22.03 1.72 14.97
C HIS A 198 -21.24 0.92 13.93
N SER A 199 -21.53 1.12 12.65
CA SER A 199 -20.80 0.47 11.55
C SER A 199 -20.68 1.37 10.32
N ASP A 200 -19.98 0.88 9.29
CA ASP A 200 -20.12 1.44 7.95
C ASP A 200 -21.46 1.07 7.29
N GLN A 201 -21.68 1.59 6.08
CA GLN A 201 -22.85 1.27 5.25
C GLN A 201 -22.62 0.02 4.39
N GLY A 202 -21.84 -0.94 4.86
CA GLY A 202 -21.65 -2.23 4.22
C GLY A 202 -22.97 -2.98 4.03
N CYS A 203 -23.10 -3.71 2.92
CA CYS A 203 -24.34 -4.40 2.55
C CYS A 203 -24.87 -5.35 3.65
N HIS A 204 -23.97 -6.00 4.39
CA HIS A 204 -24.28 -6.87 5.51
C HIS A 204 -24.91 -6.10 6.69
N TYR A 205 -24.43 -4.89 7.01
CA TYR A 205 -24.97 -4.05 8.08
C TYR A 205 -26.28 -3.33 7.69
N THR A 206 -26.47 -3.05 6.40
CA THR A 206 -27.73 -2.46 5.88
C THR A 206 -28.84 -3.50 5.68
N SER A 207 -28.51 -4.79 5.74
CA SER A 207 -29.44 -5.88 5.43
C SER A 207 -30.62 -5.96 6.40
N GLN A 208 -31.77 -6.46 5.92
CA GLN A 208 -32.94 -6.73 6.76
C GLN A 208 -32.62 -7.72 7.89
N GLN A 209 -31.83 -8.75 7.60
CA GLN A 209 -31.44 -9.77 8.58
C GLN A 209 -30.64 -9.16 9.73
N PHE A 210 -29.65 -8.31 9.45
CA PHE A 210 -28.87 -7.64 10.50
C PHE A 210 -29.73 -6.68 11.33
N ARG A 211 -30.65 -5.96 10.69
CA ARG A 211 -31.63 -5.10 11.37
C ARG A 211 -32.56 -5.90 12.30
N GLN A 212 -32.94 -7.11 11.94
CA GLN A 212 -33.73 -8.00 12.80
C GLN A 212 -32.96 -8.42 14.06
N TYR A 213 -31.65 -8.71 13.96
CA TYR A 213 -30.81 -8.96 15.13
C TYR A 213 -30.78 -7.76 16.08
N LEU A 214 -30.51 -6.56 15.55
CA LEU A 214 -30.49 -5.33 16.35
C LEU A 214 -31.84 -5.08 17.03
N TRP A 215 -32.95 -5.25 16.31
CA TRP A 215 -34.30 -5.09 16.87
C TRP A 215 -34.58 -6.10 17.99
N ARG A 216 -34.25 -7.38 17.77
CA ARG A 216 -34.44 -8.45 18.78
C ARG A 216 -33.60 -8.21 20.04
N PHE A 217 -32.42 -7.63 19.91
CA PHE A 217 -31.54 -7.30 21.02
C PHE A 217 -31.77 -5.89 21.59
N GLN A 218 -32.74 -5.14 21.05
CA GLN A 218 -33.04 -3.76 21.43
C GLN A 218 -31.81 -2.82 21.34
N ILE A 219 -30.97 -3.04 20.34
CA ILE A 219 -29.74 -2.28 20.09
C ILE A 219 -30.04 -1.20 19.05
N LYS A 220 -29.65 0.05 19.35
CA LYS A 220 -29.86 1.19 18.47
C LYS A 220 -28.81 1.20 17.35
N GLN A 221 -29.23 1.14 16.09
CA GLN A 221 -28.32 1.20 14.96
C GLN A 221 -27.84 2.64 14.70
N SER A 222 -26.55 2.80 14.41
CA SER A 222 -25.94 4.00 13.85
C SER A 222 -25.04 3.59 12.70
N MET A 223 -25.00 4.37 11.62
CA MET A 223 -24.03 4.12 10.54
C MET A 223 -23.29 5.38 10.14
N SER A 224 -22.04 5.21 9.73
CA SER A 224 -21.24 6.28 9.14
C SER A 224 -21.76 6.72 7.76
N ARG A 225 -21.20 7.80 7.22
CA ARG A 225 -21.45 8.19 5.83
C ARG A 225 -20.75 7.25 4.85
N ARG A 226 -21.40 6.98 3.72
CA ARG A 226 -20.81 6.18 2.64
C ARG A 226 -19.49 6.81 2.17
N GLY A 227 -18.42 6.01 2.14
CA GLY A 227 -17.10 6.46 1.69
C GLY A 227 -16.35 7.36 2.67
N ASN A 228 -16.79 7.47 3.92
CA ASN A 228 -16.14 8.27 4.96
C ASN A 228 -15.47 7.38 6.01
N CYS A 229 -14.27 6.88 5.72
CA CYS A 229 -13.53 6.00 6.64
C CYS A 229 -13.15 6.66 7.97
N TRP A 230 -13.17 8.00 8.04
CA TRP A 230 -12.93 8.76 9.28
C TRP A 230 -14.00 8.51 10.35
N ASP A 231 -15.22 8.15 9.94
CA ASP A 231 -16.33 7.87 10.87
C ASP A 231 -16.20 6.48 11.51
N THR A 232 -15.37 5.60 10.95
CA THR A 232 -15.07 4.25 11.46
C THR A 232 -13.57 4.08 11.79
N GLU A 233 -12.76 5.14 11.78
CA GLU A 233 -11.30 5.05 11.80
C GLU A 233 -10.76 4.34 13.04
N TYR A 234 -11.42 4.48 14.18
CA TYR A 234 -11.02 3.79 15.41
C TYR A 234 -11.40 2.30 15.45
N MET A 235 -12.18 1.82 14.49
CA MET A 235 -12.51 0.40 14.31
C MET A 235 -11.50 -0.34 13.47
N ILE A 236 -10.66 0.39 12.73
CA ILE A 236 -9.44 -0.19 12.18
C ILE A 236 -8.63 -0.62 13.39
N MET A 237 -8.70 -1.91 13.68
CA MET A 237 -7.84 -2.59 14.62
C MET A 237 -6.40 -2.20 14.23
N LYS A 238 -5.82 -1.23 14.94
CA LYS A 238 -4.36 -1.11 15.01
C LYS A 238 -3.90 -2.27 15.88
N THR A 239 -4.00 -3.49 15.37
CA THR A 239 -3.06 -4.54 15.77
C THR A 239 -1.68 -3.95 15.46
N GLY A 240 -0.81 -3.84 16.47
CA GLY A 240 0.41 -3.03 16.40
C GLY A 240 1.14 -3.10 15.06
N ASN A 241 1.58 -1.97 14.52
CA ASN A 241 2.29 -1.84 13.24
C ASN A 241 1.59 -2.30 11.95
N TYR A 242 0.39 -2.88 11.96
CA TYR A 242 -0.26 -3.33 10.73
C TYR A 242 -1.31 -2.33 10.24
N LYS A 243 -1.07 -1.75 9.06
CA LYS A 243 -2.12 -1.11 8.24
C LYS A 243 -2.65 -2.15 7.27
N LEU A 244 -3.81 -2.73 7.55
CA LEU A 244 -4.59 -3.42 6.54
C LEU A 244 -5.25 -2.38 5.63
N THR A 245 -4.47 -1.80 4.71
CA THR A 245 -5.04 -1.07 3.58
C THR A 245 -5.46 -2.05 2.50
N ARG A 246 -6.51 -1.69 1.76
CA ARG A 246 -7.18 -2.42 0.66
C ARG A 246 -6.27 -2.83 -0.53
N ALA A 247 -4.96 -2.81 -0.38
CA ALA A 247 -3.95 -3.17 -1.34
C ALA A 247 -2.81 -3.93 -0.64
N GLY A 248 -2.81 -5.27 -0.76
CA GLY A 248 -1.65 -6.13 -0.51
C GLY A 248 -1.31 -6.41 0.97
N ILE A 249 -1.10 -7.69 1.30
CA ILE A 249 -0.48 -8.14 2.54
C ILE A 249 1.03 -7.86 2.45
N ASP A 250 1.59 -7.15 3.43
CA ASP A 250 3.00 -7.31 3.79
C ASP A 250 3.10 -8.57 4.67
N TYR A 251 3.68 -9.63 4.11
CA TYR A 251 4.03 -10.85 4.84
C TYR A 251 5.22 -10.54 5.75
N VAL A 252 5.09 -10.82 7.05
CA VAL A 252 6.27 -11.05 7.91
C VAL A 252 6.11 -12.40 8.57
N SER A 253 7.12 -13.22 8.31
CA SER A 253 7.37 -14.54 8.88
C SER A 253 7.37 -14.48 10.40
N LEU A 254 6.62 -15.38 11.04
CA LEU A 254 6.75 -15.66 12.47
C LEU A 254 8.06 -16.44 12.68
N TYR A 255 8.96 -15.87 13.49
CA TYR A 255 9.70 -16.64 14.50
C TYR A 255 9.14 -16.23 15.85
#